data_AF-A0A8C7N1E7-F1
#
_entry.id   AF-A0A8C7N1E7-F1
#
_cell.length_a   1.000
_cell.length_b   1.000
_cell.length_c   1.000
_cell.angle_alpha   90.00
_cell.angle_beta   90.00
_cell.angle_gamma   90.00
#
_symmetry.space_group_name_H-M   'P 1'
#
loop_
_entity.id
_entity.type
_entity.pdbx_description
1 polymer ?
#
loop_
_entity_poly.entity_id
_entity_poly.type
_entity_poly.pdbx_seq_one_letter_code
_entity_poly.pdbx_strand_id
1 'polypeptide(L)'
;MLLTVVLCLPVIFVPWSDSLPTRRQPGPVNNRPIIGILTQEVEDDVMKPFGKTYIPASYVKYIESAGSRVVPIRLTQSTAEYEKIFKSINGLLLIGGSSDLETSDFAKVSGAAEQSWPLFTSVHLIANDAGDSFPIWGTCLGMQLLTCLVAGENLLTKTTAENMALPLNLTKEAHSSQMFQGFPSDVMKALSQEALTGNFHQYGVTMKTFKENEKLQSFFSILSTNTAENGAIFVSTMEGRTYPFYGVQWHPEVNRFQWDPKLNFPHSSDAVRVASLLAEFFVNEGRRSLHHFDQPEEEAVSLIYNYTPTYAGNFTGYEQIYFF
;
A
#
# COMPACT_ATOMS: atom_id res chain seq x y z
N MET A 1 -5.47 20.85 -56.47
CA MET A 1 -4.21 20.12 -56.22
C MET A 1 -3.47 20.85 -55.10
N LEU A 2 -3.71 20.46 -53.85
CA LEU A 2 -2.89 20.85 -52.69
C LEU A 2 -2.78 19.60 -51.81
N LEU A 3 -1.53 19.17 -51.60
CA LEU A 3 -1.13 17.96 -50.90
C LEU A 3 -1.37 18.08 -49.39
N THR A 4 -2.02 17.09 -48.82
CA THR A 4 -2.05 16.83 -47.37
C THR A 4 -0.78 16.06 -46.99
N VAL A 5 0.07 16.64 -46.14
CA VAL A 5 1.23 15.94 -45.57
C VAL A 5 0.77 15.22 -44.31
N VAL A 6 0.75 13.89 -44.35
CA VAL A 6 0.55 13.03 -43.18
C VAL A 6 1.92 12.74 -42.56
N LEU A 7 2.16 13.24 -41.34
CA LEU A 7 3.31 12.82 -40.54
C LEU A 7 2.99 11.48 -39.87
N CYS A 8 3.62 10.40 -40.32
CA CYS A 8 3.68 9.13 -39.59
C CYS A 8 4.82 9.20 -38.58
N LEU A 9 4.51 9.15 -37.28
CA LEU A 9 5.49 8.88 -36.22
C LEU A 9 5.69 7.35 -36.10
N PRO A 10 6.94 6.85 -36.04
CA PRO A 10 7.19 5.42 -35.92
C PRO A 10 6.90 4.95 -34.49
N VAL A 11 6.03 3.95 -34.36
CA VAL A 11 5.85 3.18 -33.11
C VAL A 11 7.07 2.28 -32.95
N ILE A 12 7.92 2.59 -31.98
CA ILE A 12 9.06 1.74 -31.62
C ILE A 12 8.55 0.65 -30.67
N PHE A 13 8.41 -0.57 -31.18
CA PHE A 13 8.24 -1.76 -30.33
C PHE A 13 9.60 -2.15 -29.75
N VAL A 14 9.76 -2.00 -28.43
CA VAL A 14 10.90 -2.56 -27.71
C VAL A 14 10.54 -4.01 -27.33
N PRO A 15 11.29 -5.03 -27.77
CA PRO A 15 11.00 -6.41 -27.38
C PRO A 15 11.40 -6.62 -25.92
N TRP A 16 10.47 -7.09 -25.10
CA TRP A 16 10.73 -7.56 -23.74
C TRP A 16 11.64 -8.79 -23.79
N SER A 17 12.80 -8.70 -23.16
CA SER A 17 13.66 -9.86 -22.90
C SER A 17 13.16 -10.60 -21.67
N ASP A 18 12.85 -11.89 -21.82
CA ASP A 18 12.66 -12.84 -20.72
C ASP A 18 13.98 -12.98 -19.95
N SER A 19 14.18 -12.10 -18.97
CA SER A 19 15.23 -12.27 -17.96
C SER A 19 14.61 -12.89 -16.72
N LEU A 20 15.05 -14.12 -16.40
CA LEU A 20 14.75 -14.77 -15.13
C LEU A 20 15.11 -13.81 -13.98
N PRO A 21 14.36 -13.80 -12.85
CA PRO A 21 14.63 -12.90 -11.74
C PRO A 21 16.02 -13.22 -11.17
N THR A 22 17.01 -12.44 -11.57
CA THR A 22 18.36 -12.49 -11.02
C THR A 22 18.27 -12.06 -9.57
N ARG A 23 18.76 -12.92 -8.66
CA ARG A 23 18.99 -12.60 -7.25
C ARG A 23 19.74 -11.26 -7.17
N ARG A 24 19.02 -10.18 -6.79
CA ARG A 24 19.58 -8.82 -6.70
C ARG A 24 20.70 -8.84 -5.64
N GLN A 25 21.90 -8.40 -6.04
CA GLN A 25 23.07 -8.32 -5.15
C GLN A 25 22.81 -7.28 -4.04
N PRO A 26 23.33 -7.49 -2.81
CA PRO A 26 23.13 -6.53 -1.72
C PRO A 26 23.88 -5.22 -2.03
N GLY A 27 23.11 -4.19 -2.41
CA GLY A 27 23.59 -2.81 -2.54
C GLY A 27 23.79 -2.12 -1.18
N PRO A 28 24.18 -0.85 -1.18
CA PRO A 28 24.22 -0.03 0.04
C PRO A 28 22.85 -0.01 0.75
N VAL A 29 22.86 0.04 2.08
CA VAL A 29 21.65 -0.05 2.92
C VAL A 29 21.51 1.23 3.75
N ASN A 30 20.31 1.82 3.75
CA ASN A 30 19.91 2.92 4.62
C ASN A 30 19.33 2.36 5.93
N ASN A 31 20.06 2.50 7.04
CA ASN A 31 19.62 2.03 8.36
C ASN A 31 18.72 3.00 9.12
N ARG A 32 18.32 4.13 8.51
CA ARG A 32 17.41 5.12 9.10
C ARG A 32 16.23 5.44 8.17
N PRO A 33 15.53 4.42 7.63
CA PRO A 33 14.49 4.64 6.65
C PRO A 33 13.37 5.53 7.20
N ILE A 34 12.79 6.33 6.31
CA ILE A 34 11.62 7.15 6.56
C ILE A 34 10.55 6.71 5.56
N ILE A 35 9.42 6.21 6.04
CA ILE A 35 8.30 5.82 5.18
C ILE A 35 7.25 6.93 5.23
N GLY A 36 6.81 7.36 4.06
CA GLY A 36 5.68 8.27 3.92
C GLY A 36 4.36 7.52 4.09
N ILE A 37 3.41 8.11 4.80
CA ILE A 37 2.04 7.61 4.88
C ILE A 37 1.12 8.68 4.29
N LEU A 38 0.38 8.34 3.24
CA LEU A 38 -0.58 9.25 2.63
C LEU A 38 -1.79 9.42 3.56
N THR A 39 -2.13 10.67 3.88
CA THR A 39 -3.32 10.99 4.67
C THR A 39 -4.59 10.72 3.87
N GLN A 40 -5.72 10.50 4.55
CA GLN A 40 -7.03 10.46 3.91
C GLN A 40 -7.92 11.63 4.30
N GLU A 41 -8.88 11.96 3.43
CA GLU A 41 -9.91 12.95 3.72
C GLU A 41 -10.79 12.52 4.89
N VAL A 42 -11.17 13.48 5.71
CA VAL A 42 -12.20 13.30 6.72
C VAL A 42 -13.58 13.42 6.07
N GLU A 43 -14.27 12.29 5.91
CA GLU A 43 -15.65 12.24 5.40
C GLU A 43 -16.67 12.28 6.54
N ASP A 44 -16.39 11.59 7.64
CA ASP A 44 -17.28 11.47 8.80
C ASP A 44 -17.48 12.80 9.54
N ASP A 45 -18.74 13.21 9.74
CA ASP A 45 -19.09 14.46 10.40
C ASP A 45 -18.50 14.60 11.81
N VAL A 46 -18.38 13.48 12.53
CA VAL A 46 -17.82 13.47 13.89
C VAL A 46 -16.33 13.78 13.93
N MET A 47 -15.61 13.52 12.83
CA MET A 47 -14.17 13.76 12.71
C MET A 47 -13.85 15.17 12.19
N LYS A 48 -14.78 15.83 11.47
CA LYS A 48 -14.58 17.16 10.86
C LYS A 48 -14.08 18.26 11.82
N PRO A 49 -14.49 18.29 13.11
CA PRO A 49 -13.96 19.28 14.05
C PRO A 49 -12.46 19.16 14.35
N PHE A 50 -11.84 18.01 14.07
CA PHE A 50 -10.45 17.73 14.44
C PHE A 50 -9.44 17.98 13.33
N GLY A 51 -9.86 17.89 12.06
CA GLY A 51 -8.98 18.09 10.90
C GLY A 51 -9.69 17.82 9.58
N LYS A 52 -9.02 18.16 8.48
CA LYS A 52 -9.51 17.89 7.12
C LYS A 52 -9.02 16.57 6.58
N THR A 53 -7.83 16.16 7.04
CA THR A 53 -7.26 14.86 6.70
C THR A 53 -6.77 14.14 7.94
N TYR A 54 -6.55 12.83 7.84
CA TYR A 54 -6.17 12.02 8.99
C TYR A 54 -5.31 10.81 8.62
N ILE A 55 -4.63 10.28 9.63
CA ILE A 55 -3.98 8.95 9.62
C ILE A 55 -4.34 8.24 10.93
N PRO A 56 -4.97 7.04 10.89
CA PRO A 56 -5.09 6.21 12.08
C PRO A 56 -3.72 5.87 12.65
N ALA A 57 -3.54 6.07 13.96
CA ALA A 57 -2.25 5.89 14.61
C ALA A 57 -1.73 4.44 14.54
N SER A 58 -2.59 3.45 14.26
CA SER A 58 -2.19 2.06 14.02
C SER A 58 -1.21 1.93 12.85
N TYR A 59 -1.38 2.68 11.75
CA TYR A 59 -0.44 2.66 10.62
C TYR A 59 0.93 3.24 10.99
N VAL A 60 0.95 4.32 11.77
CA VAL A 60 2.20 4.92 12.28
C VAL A 60 2.93 3.90 13.17
N LYS A 61 2.24 3.36 14.18
CA LYS A 61 2.79 2.36 15.11
C LYS A 61 3.28 1.10 14.39
N TYR A 62 2.56 0.67 13.37
CA TYR A 62 2.93 -0.48 12.53
C TYR A 62 4.29 -0.28 11.88
N ILE A 63 4.48 0.85 11.19
CA ILE A 63 5.75 1.18 10.54
C ILE A 63 6.88 1.40 11.55
N GLU A 64 6.63 2.16 12.62
CA GLU A 64 7.66 2.44 13.64
C GLU A 64 8.13 1.17 14.35
N SER A 65 7.23 0.21 14.57
CA SER A 65 7.57 -1.05 15.24
C SER A 65 8.58 -1.91 14.48
N ALA A 66 8.78 -1.66 13.19
CA ALA A 66 9.76 -2.32 12.34
C ALA A 66 11.10 -1.54 12.19
N GLY A 67 11.25 -0.44 12.95
CA GLY A 67 12.47 0.37 12.97
C GLY A 67 12.57 1.36 11.83
N SER A 68 11.45 2.00 11.47
CA SER A 68 11.38 3.14 10.55
C SER A 68 10.83 4.37 11.26
N ARG A 69 11.09 5.55 10.71
CA ARG A 69 10.36 6.78 11.06
C ARG A 69 9.26 7.03 10.03
N VAL A 70 8.34 7.94 10.34
CA VAL A 70 7.17 8.24 9.50
C VAL A 70 7.09 9.72 9.17
N VAL A 71 6.73 10.02 7.91
CA VAL A 71 6.31 11.35 7.44
C VAL A 71 4.85 11.28 6.98
N PRO A 72 3.93 12.09 7.53
CA PRO A 72 2.58 12.20 6.98
C PRO A 72 2.60 13.01 5.67
N ILE A 73 2.09 12.42 4.59
CA ILE A 73 1.99 13.08 3.27
C ILE A 73 0.58 13.66 3.13
N ARG A 74 0.49 14.98 3.03
CA ARG A 74 -0.77 15.74 2.88
C ARG A 74 -1.33 15.61 1.47
N LEU A 75 -2.66 15.77 1.31
CA LEU A 75 -3.33 15.68 0.00
C LEU A 75 -3.28 16.95 -0.85
N THR A 76 -2.93 18.10 -0.28
CA THR A 76 -3.05 19.42 -0.92
C THR A 76 -1.71 20.07 -1.28
N GLN A 77 -0.67 19.26 -1.52
CA GLN A 77 0.66 19.77 -1.89
C GLN A 77 0.80 20.02 -3.39
N SER A 78 1.77 20.84 -3.77
CA SER A 78 2.11 21.05 -5.19
C SER A 78 2.90 19.85 -5.75
N THR A 79 2.91 19.69 -7.07
CA THR A 79 3.73 18.68 -7.76
C THR A 79 5.20 18.73 -7.31
N ALA A 80 5.79 19.92 -7.24
CA ALA A 80 7.18 20.10 -6.83
C ALA A 80 7.42 19.65 -5.38
N GLU A 81 6.46 19.87 -4.48
CA GLU A 81 6.54 19.43 -3.09
C GLU A 81 6.45 17.90 -2.98
N TYR A 82 5.57 17.25 -3.75
CA TYR A 82 5.53 15.79 -3.78
C TYR A 82 6.81 15.19 -4.37
N GLU A 83 7.41 15.79 -5.40
CA GLU A 83 8.68 15.33 -5.96
C GLU A 83 9.81 15.45 -4.94
N LYS A 84 9.81 16.54 -4.16
CA LYS A 84 10.75 16.74 -3.05
C LYS A 84 10.56 15.66 -1.98
N ILE A 85 9.32 15.41 -1.55
CA ILE A 85 9.01 14.38 -0.57
C ILE A 85 9.44 13.00 -1.05
N PHE A 86 9.14 12.64 -2.31
CA PHE A 86 9.55 11.37 -2.91
C PHE A 86 11.06 11.14 -2.81
N LYS A 87 11.87 12.15 -3.14
CA LYS A 87 13.34 12.10 -3.06
C LYS A 87 13.88 12.07 -1.62
N SER A 88 13.06 12.47 -0.65
CA SER A 88 13.43 12.53 0.77
C SER A 88 13.06 11.29 1.57
N ILE A 89 12.03 10.55 1.16
CA ILE A 89 11.53 9.35 1.85
C ILE A 89 11.94 8.06 1.13
N ASN A 90 11.83 6.94 1.83
CA ASN A 90 12.35 5.64 1.42
C ASN A 90 11.26 4.64 1.03
N GLY A 91 10.00 5.07 0.95
CA GLY A 91 8.87 4.24 0.56
C GLY A 91 7.54 4.89 0.92
N LEU A 92 6.45 4.36 0.38
CA LEU A 92 5.11 4.91 0.53
C LEU A 92 4.12 3.85 1.01
N LEU A 93 3.33 4.19 2.03
CA LEU A 93 2.19 3.40 2.47
C LEU A 93 0.88 4.13 2.16
N LEU A 94 0.01 3.45 1.41
CA LEU A 94 -1.37 3.84 1.12
C LEU A 94 -2.28 3.10 2.10
N ILE A 95 -2.94 3.86 2.98
CA ILE A 95 -3.78 3.32 4.04
C ILE A 95 -5.15 2.86 3.51
N GLY A 96 -5.85 2.07 4.33
CA GLY A 96 -7.26 1.75 4.13
C GLY A 96 -8.18 2.88 4.60
N GLY A 97 -9.39 2.93 4.05
CA GLY A 97 -10.47 3.84 4.41
C GLY A 97 -11.61 3.79 3.39
N SER A 98 -12.34 4.90 3.21
CA SER A 98 -13.57 4.97 2.41
C SER A 98 -13.55 5.94 1.24
N SER A 99 -12.46 6.70 1.03
CA SER A 99 -12.40 7.71 -0.03
C SER A 99 -12.69 7.13 -1.42
N ASP A 100 -13.39 7.91 -2.24
CA ASP A 100 -13.71 7.56 -3.63
C ASP A 100 -12.44 7.40 -4.50
N LEU A 101 -12.26 6.26 -5.16
CA LEU A 101 -11.02 5.95 -5.90
C LEU A 101 -10.86 6.67 -7.24
N GLU A 102 -11.83 7.47 -7.67
CA GLU A 102 -11.79 8.20 -8.95
C GLU A 102 -11.71 9.71 -8.72
N THR A 103 -12.39 10.21 -7.68
CA THR A 103 -12.64 11.64 -7.48
C THR A 103 -12.00 12.22 -6.21
N SER A 104 -11.59 11.39 -5.25
CA SER A 104 -10.92 11.86 -4.04
C SER A 104 -9.53 12.42 -4.33
N ASP A 105 -9.06 13.32 -3.46
CA ASP A 105 -7.68 13.81 -3.53
C ASP A 105 -6.70 12.70 -3.14
N PHE A 106 -7.09 11.74 -2.27
CA PHE A 106 -6.33 10.51 -2.02
C PHE A 106 -6.04 9.74 -3.30
N ALA A 107 -7.05 9.54 -4.15
CA ALA A 107 -6.93 8.88 -5.43
C ALA A 107 -6.12 9.71 -6.45
N LYS A 108 -6.36 11.03 -6.51
CA LYS A 108 -5.61 11.95 -7.39
C LYS A 108 -4.13 11.96 -7.08
N VAL A 109 -3.75 12.16 -5.81
CA VAL A 109 -2.35 12.21 -5.38
C VAL A 109 -1.63 10.87 -5.63
N SER A 110 -2.36 9.76 -5.52
CA SER A 110 -1.83 8.43 -5.83
C SER A 110 -1.79 8.10 -7.33
N GLY A 111 -2.44 8.91 -8.19
CA GLY A 111 -2.33 8.83 -9.65
C GLY A 111 -3.53 8.23 -10.41
N ALA A 112 -4.73 8.14 -9.82
CA ALA A 112 -5.90 7.49 -10.46
C ALA A 112 -6.75 8.42 -11.33
N ALA A 113 -6.58 9.75 -11.25
CA ALA A 113 -7.33 10.70 -12.08
C ALA A 113 -6.52 11.13 -13.31
N GLU A 114 -7.15 11.19 -14.49
CA GLU A 114 -6.54 11.54 -15.80
C GLU A 114 -5.68 12.82 -15.80
N GLN A 115 -5.89 13.73 -14.85
CA GLN A 115 -5.23 15.04 -14.76
C GLN A 115 -4.18 15.11 -13.64
N SER A 116 -3.99 14.01 -12.90
CA SER A 116 -2.95 13.90 -11.89
C SER A 116 -1.74 13.21 -12.51
N TRP A 117 -0.65 13.97 -12.67
CA TRP A 117 0.66 13.39 -12.93
C TRP A 117 0.92 12.30 -11.87
N PRO A 118 1.10 11.01 -12.23
CA PRO A 118 1.16 9.91 -11.27
C PRO A 118 2.45 9.99 -10.46
N LEU A 119 2.47 10.84 -9.44
CA LEU A 119 3.72 11.36 -8.91
C LEU A 119 4.48 10.31 -8.12
N PHE A 120 3.79 9.35 -7.51
CA PHE A 120 4.43 8.19 -6.94
C PHE A 120 4.56 7.06 -7.95
N THR A 121 3.53 6.70 -8.72
CA THR A 121 3.59 5.53 -9.62
C THR A 121 4.54 5.72 -10.81
N SER A 122 4.47 6.85 -11.54
CA SER A 122 5.38 7.08 -12.67
C SER A 122 6.80 7.42 -12.21
N VAL A 123 6.98 8.22 -11.15
CA VAL A 123 8.33 8.50 -10.64
C VAL A 123 8.95 7.24 -10.05
N HIS A 124 8.17 6.39 -9.38
CA HIS A 124 8.63 5.09 -8.91
C HIS A 124 9.07 4.18 -10.06
N LEU A 125 8.28 4.08 -11.15
CA LEU A 125 8.63 3.23 -12.28
C LEU A 125 9.92 3.74 -12.95
N ILE A 126 10.03 5.05 -13.17
CA ILE A 126 11.23 5.69 -13.71
C ILE A 126 12.44 5.47 -12.79
N ALA A 127 12.27 5.65 -11.48
CA ALA A 127 13.31 5.46 -10.48
C ALA A 127 13.78 3.99 -10.45
N ASN A 128 12.85 3.04 -10.38
CA ASN A 128 13.19 1.62 -10.37
C ASN A 128 13.82 1.16 -11.68
N ASP A 129 13.38 1.67 -12.83
CA ASP A 129 14.01 1.43 -14.13
C ASP A 129 15.44 1.99 -14.18
N ALA A 130 15.70 3.07 -13.44
CA ALA A 130 17.04 3.64 -13.23
C ALA A 130 17.85 2.94 -12.12
N GLY A 131 17.30 1.88 -11.49
CA GLY A 131 17.95 1.13 -10.42
C GLY A 131 17.76 1.68 -9.00
N ASP A 132 16.89 2.68 -8.82
CA ASP A 132 16.51 3.24 -7.53
C ASP A 132 15.30 2.52 -6.92
N SER A 133 15.51 1.90 -5.75
CA SER A 133 14.50 1.07 -5.09
C SER A 133 13.63 1.91 -4.17
N PHE A 134 12.33 2.01 -4.46
CA PHE A 134 11.38 2.74 -3.63
C PHE A 134 10.13 1.89 -3.41
N PRO A 135 9.91 1.16 -2.31
CA PRO A 135 8.73 0.30 -2.19
C PRO A 135 7.42 1.06 -1.97
N ILE A 136 6.31 0.51 -2.49
CA ILE A 136 4.94 0.99 -2.27
C ILE A 136 4.10 -0.13 -1.65
N TRP A 137 3.41 0.18 -0.55
CA TRP A 137 2.51 -0.73 0.14
C TRP A 137 1.08 -0.18 0.13
N GLY A 138 0.11 -1.01 -0.22
CA GLY A 138 -1.32 -0.70 -0.12
C GLY A 138 -2.04 -1.61 0.87
N THR A 139 -2.76 -1.03 1.82
CA THR A 139 -3.65 -1.76 2.74
C THR A 139 -5.11 -1.42 2.42
N CYS A 140 -5.95 -2.43 2.25
CA CYS A 140 -7.38 -2.31 1.97
C CYS A 140 -7.67 -1.36 0.78
N LEU A 141 -8.19 -0.16 1.03
CA LEU A 141 -8.38 0.88 -0.01
C LEU A 141 -7.09 1.17 -0.77
N GLY A 142 -5.93 1.19 -0.10
CA GLY A 142 -4.63 1.34 -0.74
C GLY A 142 -4.34 0.22 -1.75
N MET A 143 -4.67 -1.04 -1.42
CA MET A 143 -4.53 -2.16 -2.36
C MET A 143 -5.49 -2.02 -3.55
N GLN A 144 -6.74 -1.62 -3.29
CA GLN A 144 -7.73 -1.38 -4.33
C GLN A 144 -7.25 -0.30 -5.31
N LEU A 145 -6.72 0.80 -4.79
CA LEU A 145 -6.13 1.87 -5.58
C LEU A 145 -4.97 1.38 -6.46
N LEU A 146 -4.05 0.56 -5.92
CA LEU A 146 -2.98 -0.05 -6.72
C LEU A 146 -3.54 -0.86 -7.90
N THR A 147 -4.63 -1.61 -7.69
CA THR A 147 -5.25 -2.37 -8.80
C THR A 147 -5.86 -1.45 -9.86
N CYS A 148 -6.56 -0.39 -9.45
CA CYS A 148 -7.15 0.58 -10.37
C CYS A 148 -6.06 1.31 -11.19
N LEU A 149 -4.96 1.69 -10.54
CA LEU A 149 -3.81 2.34 -11.18
C LEU A 149 -3.18 1.45 -12.26
N VAL A 150 -2.92 0.19 -11.96
CA VAL A 150 -2.30 -0.75 -12.92
C VAL A 150 -3.26 -1.12 -14.04
N ALA A 151 -4.54 -1.33 -13.73
CA ALA A 151 -5.54 -1.62 -14.76
C ALA A 151 -5.82 -0.41 -15.66
N GLY A 152 -5.72 0.81 -15.11
CA GLY A 152 -6.16 2.05 -15.75
C GLY A 152 -7.69 2.19 -15.78
N GLU A 153 -8.40 1.44 -14.95
CA GLU A 153 -9.86 1.45 -14.80
C GLU A 153 -10.27 0.91 -13.43
N ASN A 154 -11.48 1.23 -12.98
CA ASN A 154 -12.03 0.71 -11.72
C ASN A 154 -12.56 -0.71 -11.91
N LEU A 155 -11.84 -1.69 -11.34
CA LEU A 155 -12.16 -3.12 -11.43
C LEU A 155 -12.85 -3.66 -10.17
N LEU A 156 -13.23 -2.78 -9.24
CA LEU A 156 -13.80 -3.20 -7.97
C LEU A 156 -15.20 -3.78 -8.13
N THR A 157 -15.45 -4.85 -7.41
CA THR A 157 -16.76 -5.48 -7.31
C THR A 157 -17.08 -5.77 -5.85
N LYS A 158 -18.35 -6.06 -5.56
CA LYS A 158 -18.77 -6.36 -4.19
C LYS A 158 -18.16 -7.68 -3.72
N THR A 159 -17.27 -7.58 -2.74
CA THR A 159 -16.59 -8.72 -2.10
C THR A 159 -16.62 -8.50 -0.59
N THR A 160 -17.82 -8.28 -0.06
CA THR A 160 -18.03 -7.87 1.34
C THR A 160 -17.42 -8.88 2.31
N ALA A 161 -16.49 -8.38 3.12
CA ALA A 161 -15.95 -9.02 4.30
C ALA A 161 -15.80 -7.91 5.35
N GLU A 162 -16.90 -7.61 6.04
CA GLU A 162 -16.94 -6.58 7.08
C GLU A 162 -16.85 -7.24 8.45
N ASN A 163 -15.90 -6.79 9.26
CA ASN A 163 -15.73 -7.26 10.62
C ASN A 163 -15.42 -8.78 10.71
N MET A 164 -14.63 -9.28 9.77
CA MET A 164 -14.29 -10.71 9.66
C MET A 164 -12.80 -10.98 9.88
N ALA A 165 -12.50 -11.90 10.80
CA ALA A 165 -11.18 -12.51 10.92
C ALA A 165 -11.09 -13.75 10.01
N LEU A 166 -10.11 -13.80 9.10
CA LEU A 166 -9.96 -14.88 8.12
C LEU A 166 -8.53 -15.46 8.10
N PRO A 167 -8.35 -16.78 7.84
CA PRO A 167 -7.08 -17.31 7.34
C PRO A 167 -6.85 -16.85 5.90
N LEU A 168 -5.65 -17.05 5.35
CA LEU A 168 -5.35 -16.79 3.95
C LEU A 168 -5.37 -18.09 3.14
N ASN A 169 -6.12 -18.12 2.03
CA ASN A 169 -5.98 -19.21 1.05
C ASN A 169 -4.74 -18.92 0.21
N LEU A 170 -3.57 -19.38 0.68
CA LEU A 170 -2.28 -19.18 0.03
C LEU A 170 -2.23 -19.86 -1.36
N THR A 171 -1.68 -19.14 -2.34
CA THR A 171 -1.38 -19.70 -3.67
C THR A 171 0.00 -20.35 -3.67
N LYS A 172 0.40 -20.92 -4.81
CA LYS A 172 1.76 -21.49 -4.95
C LYS A 172 2.82 -20.40 -4.90
N GLU A 173 2.50 -19.24 -5.45
CA GLU A 173 3.36 -18.06 -5.55
C GLU A 173 3.76 -17.53 -4.17
N ALA A 174 2.91 -17.69 -3.14
CA ALA A 174 3.22 -17.29 -1.76
C ALA A 174 4.47 -17.95 -1.19
N HIS A 175 4.78 -19.20 -1.58
CA HIS A 175 5.92 -19.93 -1.03
C HIS A 175 7.27 -19.48 -1.59
N SER A 176 7.27 -18.77 -2.71
CA SER A 176 8.45 -18.20 -3.36
C SER A 176 8.42 -16.68 -3.40
N SER A 177 7.47 -16.05 -2.71
CA SER A 177 7.27 -14.61 -2.74
C SER A 177 8.35 -13.85 -2.00
N GLN A 178 8.55 -12.59 -2.35
CA GLN A 178 9.41 -11.69 -1.57
C GLN A 178 8.75 -11.34 -0.24
N MET A 179 7.45 -11.06 -0.26
CA MET A 179 6.69 -10.64 0.92
C MET A 179 6.75 -11.64 2.08
N PHE A 180 6.69 -12.93 1.79
CA PHE A 180 6.75 -13.99 2.80
C PHE A 180 8.14 -14.64 2.89
N GLN A 181 9.14 -14.05 2.23
CA GLN A 181 10.50 -14.55 2.31
C GLN A 181 11.01 -14.46 3.74
N GLY A 182 11.48 -15.59 4.29
CA GLY A 182 12.00 -15.66 5.65
C GLY A 182 10.92 -15.78 6.74
N PHE A 183 9.64 -15.84 6.39
CA PHE A 183 8.60 -16.17 7.35
C PHE A 183 8.85 -17.59 7.91
N PRO A 184 8.82 -17.78 9.24
CA PRO A 184 8.91 -19.10 9.84
C PRO A 184 7.81 -20.04 9.33
N SER A 185 8.14 -21.33 9.18
CA SER A 185 7.20 -22.31 8.61
C SER A 185 5.94 -22.50 9.46
N ASP A 186 6.06 -22.36 10.79
CA ASP A 186 4.92 -22.35 11.72
C ASP A 186 4.02 -21.14 11.49
N VAL A 187 4.59 -19.96 11.24
CA VAL A 187 3.81 -18.75 10.91
C VAL A 187 3.10 -18.89 9.56
N MET A 188 3.79 -19.42 8.54
CA MET A 188 3.16 -19.69 7.24
C MET A 188 2.01 -20.70 7.35
N LYS A 189 2.15 -21.70 8.21
CA LYS A 189 1.08 -22.65 8.50
C LYS A 189 -0.09 -21.96 9.20
N ALA A 190 0.17 -21.18 10.25
CA ALA A 190 -0.86 -20.45 10.98
C ALA A 190 -1.63 -19.48 10.07
N LEU A 191 -0.93 -18.74 9.20
CA LEU A 191 -1.54 -17.89 8.17
C LEU A 191 -2.59 -18.62 7.32
N SER A 192 -2.35 -19.89 6.99
CA SER A 192 -3.26 -20.69 6.15
C SER A 192 -4.38 -21.40 6.91
N GLN A 193 -4.32 -21.45 8.26
CA GLN A 193 -5.21 -22.29 9.08
C GLN A 193 -6.00 -21.52 10.13
N GLU A 194 -5.49 -20.38 10.57
CA GLU A 194 -6.05 -19.60 11.67
C GLU A 194 -6.60 -18.26 11.17
N ALA A 195 -7.63 -17.76 11.85
CA ALA A 195 -8.26 -16.47 11.53
C ALA A 195 -7.37 -15.30 11.98
N LEU A 196 -6.28 -15.05 11.26
CA LEU A 196 -5.24 -14.08 11.63
C LEU A 196 -5.37 -12.70 10.94
N THR A 197 -6.25 -12.57 9.95
CA THR A 197 -6.35 -11.36 9.12
C THR A 197 -7.69 -10.65 9.31
N GLY A 198 -7.66 -9.40 9.78
CA GLY A 198 -8.86 -8.58 9.96
C GLY A 198 -9.32 -7.95 8.64
N ASN A 199 -10.56 -8.21 8.24
CA ASN A 199 -11.17 -7.73 7.00
C ASN A 199 -12.32 -6.76 7.33
N PHE A 200 -12.28 -5.58 6.71
CA PHE A 200 -13.20 -4.46 6.94
C PHE A 200 -13.52 -3.75 5.62
N HIS A 201 -13.92 -4.49 4.59
CA HIS A 201 -14.11 -3.95 3.23
C HIS A 201 -15.38 -4.46 2.57
N GLN A 202 -16.00 -3.62 1.75
CA GLN A 202 -17.18 -3.97 0.95
C GLN A 202 -16.83 -4.36 -0.49
N TYR A 203 -15.68 -3.89 -0.97
CA TYR A 203 -15.24 -4.03 -2.35
C TYR A 203 -13.85 -4.66 -2.42
N GLY A 204 -13.51 -5.15 -3.60
CA GLY A 204 -12.23 -5.78 -3.90
C GLY A 204 -12.20 -6.28 -5.34
N VAL A 205 -11.05 -6.83 -5.75
CA VAL A 205 -10.89 -7.42 -7.07
C VAL A 205 -11.09 -8.93 -6.97
N THR A 206 -12.08 -9.45 -7.71
CA THR A 206 -12.29 -10.90 -7.76
C THR A 206 -11.13 -11.59 -8.47
N MET A 207 -10.88 -12.85 -8.13
CA MET A 207 -9.92 -13.68 -8.84
C MET A 207 -10.25 -13.74 -10.34
N LYS A 208 -11.53 -13.79 -10.71
CA LYS A 208 -11.95 -13.77 -12.12
C LYS A 208 -11.53 -12.47 -12.80
N THR A 209 -11.94 -11.31 -12.26
CA THR A 209 -11.60 -10.00 -12.82
C THR A 209 -10.09 -9.79 -12.96
N PHE A 210 -9.32 -10.20 -11.94
CA PHE A 210 -7.86 -10.09 -11.98
C PHE A 210 -7.27 -10.94 -13.13
N LYS A 211 -7.72 -12.18 -13.31
CA LYS A 211 -7.26 -13.08 -14.38
C LYS A 211 -7.76 -12.72 -15.78
N GLU A 212 -8.76 -11.87 -15.89
CA GLU A 212 -9.25 -11.38 -17.18
C GLU A 212 -8.55 -10.07 -17.61
N ASN A 213 -7.87 -9.38 -16.67
CA ASN A 213 -7.11 -8.17 -16.96
C ASN A 213 -5.62 -8.47 -17.17
N GLU A 214 -5.13 -8.31 -18.40
CA GLU A 214 -3.73 -8.59 -18.77
C GLU A 214 -2.71 -7.69 -18.05
N LYS A 215 -3.06 -6.44 -17.74
CA LYS A 215 -2.17 -5.51 -17.03
C LYS A 215 -1.94 -5.96 -15.58
N LEU A 216 -3.00 -6.34 -14.87
CA LEU A 216 -2.87 -6.88 -13.51
C LEU A 216 -2.05 -8.17 -13.49
N GLN A 217 -2.32 -9.11 -14.41
CA GLN A 217 -1.57 -10.38 -14.46
C GLN A 217 -0.09 -10.20 -14.76
N SER A 218 0.25 -9.28 -15.67
CA SER A 218 1.65 -8.99 -16.02
C SER A 218 2.38 -8.22 -14.93
N PHE A 219 1.68 -7.42 -14.12
CA PHE A 219 2.29 -6.61 -13.08
C PHE A 219 2.43 -7.34 -11.74
N PHE A 220 1.42 -8.12 -11.33
CA PHE A 220 1.30 -8.68 -9.99
C PHE A 220 1.27 -10.22 -9.97
N SER A 221 1.87 -10.79 -8.93
CA SER A 221 1.67 -12.17 -8.46
C SER A 221 0.63 -12.17 -7.35
N ILE A 222 -0.37 -13.05 -7.43
CA ILE A 222 -1.34 -13.26 -6.35
C ILE A 222 -0.73 -14.22 -5.34
N LEU A 223 -0.63 -13.79 -4.08
CA LEU A 223 -0.09 -14.60 -2.99
C LEU A 223 -1.19 -15.27 -2.17
N SER A 224 -2.36 -14.64 -2.06
CA SER A 224 -3.50 -15.28 -1.41
C SER A 224 -4.82 -14.80 -1.96
N THR A 225 -5.84 -15.63 -1.71
CA THR A 225 -7.24 -15.28 -1.96
C THR A 225 -8.05 -15.52 -0.70
N ASN A 226 -9.25 -14.94 -0.67
CA ASN A 226 -10.26 -15.19 0.35
C ASN A 226 -11.65 -15.26 -0.27
N THR A 227 -12.60 -15.79 0.49
CA THR A 227 -14.00 -15.87 0.10
C THR A 227 -14.79 -14.84 0.90
N ALA A 228 -15.45 -13.92 0.20
CA ALA A 228 -16.35 -12.93 0.77
C ALA A 228 -17.66 -13.56 1.24
N GLU A 229 -18.46 -12.83 2.02
CA GLU A 229 -19.76 -13.26 2.54
C GLU A 229 -20.73 -13.67 1.42
N ASN A 230 -20.66 -13.01 0.27
CA ASN A 230 -21.47 -13.33 -0.91
C ASN A 230 -20.92 -14.50 -1.75
N GLY A 231 -19.89 -15.20 -1.26
CA GLY A 231 -19.25 -16.32 -1.96
C GLY A 231 -18.25 -15.92 -3.04
N ALA A 232 -18.04 -14.62 -3.28
CA ALA A 232 -17.05 -14.17 -4.26
C ALA A 232 -15.62 -14.47 -3.77
N ILE A 233 -14.80 -15.08 -4.63
CA ILE A 233 -13.38 -15.29 -4.36
C ILE A 233 -12.62 -14.03 -4.80
N PHE A 234 -11.95 -13.38 -3.87
CA PHE A 234 -11.20 -12.15 -4.10
C PHE A 234 -9.71 -12.30 -3.80
N VAL A 235 -8.90 -11.49 -4.48
CA VAL A 235 -7.46 -11.39 -4.22
C VAL A 235 -7.26 -10.70 -2.87
N SER A 236 -6.61 -11.37 -1.92
CA SER A 236 -6.41 -10.82 -0.57
C SER A 236 -4.98 -10.38 -0.28
N THR A 237 -4.00 -10.94 -0.99
CA THR A 237 -2.59 -10.50 -0.93
C THR A 237 -1.95 -10.62 -2.29
N MET A 238 -1.17 -9.61 -2.70
CA MET A 238 -0.41 -9.60 -3.95
C MET A 238 0.93 -8.86 -3.82
N GLU A 239 1.87 -9.18 -4.69
CA GLU A 239 3.14 -8.46 -4.82
C GLU A 239 3.50 -8.25 -6.30
N GLY A 240 4.22 -7.18 -6.60
CA GLY A 240 4.71 -6.89 -7.94
C GLY A 240 5.73 -7.92 -8.39
N ARG A 241 5.66 -8.32 -9.66
CA ARG A 241 6.60 -9.29 -10.26
C ARG A 241 8.00 -8.72 -10.42
N THR A 242 8.07 -7.44 -10.79
CA THR A 242 9.32 -6.73 -11.10
C THR A 242 9.55 -5.55 -10.16
N TYR A 243 8.50 -4.77 -9.90
CA TYR A 243 8.55 -3.56 -9.09
C TYR A 243 8.13 -3.85 -7.64
N PRO A 244 8.70 -3.15 -6.64
CA PRO A 244 8.41 -3.37 -5.22
C PRO A 244 7.06 -2.77 -4.80
N PHE A 245 5.98 -3.26 -5.41
CA PHE A 245 4.59 -2.96 -5.02
C PHE A 245 4.02 -4.13 -4.22
N TYR A 246 3.33 -3.81 -3.14
CA TYR A 246 2.78 -4.79 -2.22
C TYR A 246 1.36 -4.40 -1.85
N GLY A 247 0.45 -5.37 -1.80
CA GLY A 247 -0.96 -5.13 -1.52
C GLY A 247 -1.55 -6.19 -0.61
N VAL A 248 -2.23 -5.75 0.45
CA VAL A 248 -3.08 -6.58 1.31
C VAL A 248 -4.48 -5.99 1.38
N GLN A 249 -5.51 -6.78 1.14
CA GLN A 249 -6.91 -6.33 1.22
C GLN A 249 -7.38 -6.26 2.68
N TRP A 250 -6.74 -7.05 3.53
CA TRP A 250 -6.91 -7.12 4.97
C TRP A 250 -5.95 -6.15 5.69
N HIS A 251 -6.16 -5.97 6.99
CA HIS A 251 -5.46 -4.99 7.80
C HIS A 251 -4.45 -5.65 8.77
N PRO A 252 -3.13 -5.67 8.48
CA PRO A 252 -2.15 -6.21 9.43
C PRO A 252 -1.94 -5.33 10.66
N GLU A 253 -2.15 -4.02 10.53
CA GLU A 253 -1.89 -3.04 11.59
C GLU A 253 -2.84 -3.18 12.79
N VAL A 254 -4.07 -3.66 12.56
CA VAL A 254 -5.09 -3.76 13.62
C VAL A 254 -4.75 -4.84 14.64
N ASN A 255 -4.03 -5.89 14.23
CA ASN A 255 -3.67 -7.04 15.07
C ASN A 255 -2.94 -6.64 16.35
N ARG A 256 -2.24 -5.50 16.33
CA ARG A 256 -1.38 -5.03 17.43
C ARG A 256 -1.86 -3.73 18.08
N PHE A 257 -2.70 -2.95 17.40
CA PHE A 257 -2.86 -1.52 17.74
C PHE A 257 -4.30 -1.00 17.77
N GLN A 258 -5.31 -1.81 17.44
CA GLN A 258 -6.73 -1.46 17.56
C GLN A 258 -7.42 -2.41 18.52
N TRP A 259 -8.34 -1.94 19.37
CA TRP A 259 -8.88 -2.74 20.47
C TRP A 259 -10.38 -2.56 20.71
N ASP A 260 -11.13 -1.93 19.79
CA ASP A 260 -12.58 -1.81 19.91
C ASP A 260 -13.22 -3.22 20.03
N PRO A 261 -13.84 -3.55 21.18
CA PRO A 261 -14.38 -4.88 21.43
C PRO A 261 -15.59 -5.22 20.55
N LYS A 262 -16.15 -4.25 19.82
CA LYS A 262 -17.21 -4.47 18.83
C LYS A 262 -16.66 -5.00 17.51
N LEU A 263 -15.35 -4.87 17.29
CA LEU A 263 -14.69 -5.28 16.07
C LEU A 263 -13.89 -6.58 16.30
N ASN A 264 -13.87 -7.44 15.28
CA ASN A 264 -13.28 -8.76 15.29
C ASN A 264 -11.80 -8.67 14.88
N PHE A 265 -11.02 -7.95 15.67
CA PHE A 265 -9.58 -7.83 15.48
C PHE A 265 -8.84 -9.08 15.95
N PRO A 266 -8.05 -9.75 15.10
CA PRO A 266 -7.24 -10.89 15.51
C PRO A 266 -6.07 -10.48 16.40
N HIS A 267 -6.10 -10.88 17.68
CA HIS A 267 -5.05 -10.58 18.66
C HIS A 267 -4.27 -11.81 19.15
N SER A 268 -4.37 -12.95 18.43
CA SER A 268 -3.58 -14.13 18.77
C SER A 268 -2.08 -13.84 18.64
N SER A 269 -1.24 -14.64 19.32
CA SER A 269 0.22 -14.51 19.21
C SER A 269 0.69 -14.59 17.75
N ASP A 270 0.10 -15.48 16.95
CA ASP A 270 0.47 -15.61 15.54
C ASP A 270 -0.05 -14.43 14.69
N ALA A 271 -1.22 -13.87 14.99
CA ALA A 271 -1.70 -12.64 14.35
C ALA A 271 -0.73 -11.47 14.57
N VAL A 272 -0.21 -11.34 15.79
CA VAL A 272 0.80 -10.32 16.15
C VAL A 272 2.14 -10.59 15.45
N ARG A 273 2.59 -11.85 15.37
CA ARG A 273 3.83 -12.23 14.67
C ARG A 273 3.75 -11.93 13.18
N VAL A 274 2.64 -12.27 12.52
CA VAL A 274 2.39 -11.97 11.10
C VAL A 274 2.50 -10.47 10.85
N ALA A 275 1.80 -9.65 11.64
CA ALA A 275 1.84 -8.20 11.49
C ALA A 275 3.26 -7.64 11.68
N SER A 276 4.02 -8.17 12.65
CA SER A 276 5.39 -7.74 12.90
C SER A 276 6.31 -8.08 11.72
N LEU A 277 6.24 -9.30 11.20
CA LEU A 277 7.06 -9.75 10.08
C LEU A 277 6.74 -9.00 8.77
N LEU A 278 5.47 -8.67 8.52
CA LEU A 278 5.09 -7.86 7.35
C LEU A 278 5.59 -6.41 7.46
N ALA A 279 5.53 -5.81 8.66
CA ALA A 279 6.09 -4.48 8.88
C ALA A 279 7.61 -4.49 8.67
N GLU A 280 8.30 -5.50 9.22
CA GLU A 280 9.74 -5.69 9.04
C GLU A 280 10.11 -5.86 7.57
N PHE A 281 9.37 -6.69 6.83
CA PHE A 281 9.54 -6.87 5.40
C PHE A 281 9.46 -5.54 4.65
N PHE A 282 8.39 -4.77 4.83
CA PHE A 282 8.20 -3.53 4.10
C PHE A 282 9.24 -2.46 4.46
N VAL A 283 9.59 -2.32 5.75
CA VAL A 283 10.68 -1.41 6.17
C VAL A 283 12.02 -1.87 5.60
N ASN A 284 12.30 -3.18 5.52
CA ASN A 284 13.52 -3.71 4.90
C ASN A 284 13.61 -3.41 3.41
N GLU A 285 12.49 -3.42 2.67
CA GLU A 285 12.47 -2.92 1.30
C GLU A 285 12.80 -1.42 1.26
N GLY A 286 12.31 -0.64 2.23
CA GLY A 286 12.64 0.79 2.33
C GLY A 286 14.11 1.05 2.62
N ARG A 287 14.78 0.18 3.38
CA ARG A 287 16.24 0.27 3.63
C ARG A 287 17.09 0.16 2.35
N ARG A 288 16.51 -0.28 1.23
CA ARG A 288 17.19 -0.34 -0.07
C ARG A 288 17.13 0.99 -0.84
N SER A 289 16.25 1.90 -0.44
CA SER A 289 16.22 3.28 -0.95
C SER A 289 17.33 4.10 -0.29
N LEU A 290 18.09 4.84 -1.09
CA LEU A 290 19.13 5.77 -0.60
C LEU A 290 18.64 7.22 -0.49
N HIS A 291 17.35 7.45 -0.70
CA HIS A 291 16.69 8.73 -0.50
C HIS A 291 16.90 9.25 0.93
N HIS A 292 17.02 10.56 1.06
CA HIS A 292 17.18 11.25 2.33
C HIS A 292 16.82 12.72 2.15
N PHE A 293 16.43 13.36 3.25
CA PHE A 293 16.29 14.81 3.27
C PHE A 293 17.65 15.50 3.10
N ASP A 294 17.70 16.54 2.29
CA ASP A 294 18.92 17.33 2.08
C ASP A 294 19.39 18.03 3.36
N GLN A 295 18.47 18.44 4.23
CA GLN A 295 18.74 19.19 5.46
C GLN A 295 18.13 18.48 6.69
N PRO A 296 18.90 18.27 7.77
CA PRO A 296 18.39 17.67 9.01
C PRO A 296 17.22 18.42 9.64
N GLU A 297 17.18 19.75 9.52
CA GLU A 297 16.11 20.59 10.04
C GLU A 297 14.79 20.32 9.29
N GLU A 298 14.87 20.10 7.98
CA GLU A 298 13.71 19.76 7.16
C GLU A 298 13.18 18.37 7.49
N GLU A 299 14.09 17.40 7.68
CA GLU A 299 13.74 16.08 8.18
C GLU A 299 12.98 16.22 9.50
N ALA A 300 13.57 16.93 10.47
CA ALA A 300 13.03 17.07 11.82
C ALA A 300 11.61 17.64 11.84
N VAL A 301 11.28 18.64 11.04
CA VAL A 301 9.93 19.26 11.00
C VAL A 301 8.91 18.46 10.18
N SER A 302 9.38 17.55 9.32
CA SER A 302 8.53 16.73 8.46
C SER A 302 8.04 15.44 9.14
N LEU A 303 8.70 15.02 10.22
CA LEU A 303 8.38 13.77 10.93
C LEU A 303 7.04 13.83 11.69
N ILE A 304 6.42 12.66 11.82
CA ILE A 304 5.17 12.47 12.59
C ILE A 304 5.29 12.92 14.06
N TYR A 305 6.51 13.00 14.60
CA TYR A 305 6.80 13.45 15.97
C TYR A 305 6.37 14.89 16.27
N ASN A 306 6.14 15.71 15.24
CA ASN A 306 5.62 17.08 15.41
C ASN A 306 4.09 17.12 15.59
N TYR A 307 3.42 15.98 15.52
CA TYR A 307 1.97 15.87 15.61
C TYR A 307 1.56 15.07 16.84
N THR A 308 0.44 15.46 17.45
CA THR A 308 -0.12 14.76 18.61
C THR A 308 -1.40 14.03 18.18
N PRO A 309 -1.52 12.71 18.40
CA PRO A 309 -2.74 12.00 18.05
C PRO A 309 -3.85 12.30 19.07
N THR A 310 -5.08 12.38 18.59
CA THR A 310 -6.29 12.49 19.41
C THR A 310 -6.79 11.10 19.77
N TYR A 311 -7.20 10.89 21.03
CA TYR A 311 -7.95 9.69 21.41
C TYR A 311 -9.32 9.71 20.70
N ALA A 312 -9.58 8.68 19.88
CA ALA A 312 -10.74 8.62 19.00
C ALA A 312 -11.61 7.37 19.22
N GLY A 313 -11.24 6.49 20.15
CA GLY A 313 -11.96 5.22 20.40
C GLY A 313 -13.37 5.39 20.97
N ASN A 314 -13.73 6.59 21.44
CA ASN A 314 -15.07 6.91 21.92
C ASN A 314 -16.01 7.45 20.83
N PHE A 315 -15.52 7.79 19.64
CA PHE A 315 -16.34 8.31 18.54
C PHE A 315 -16.02 7.75 17.15
N THR A 316 -15.03 6.85 17.04
CA THR A 316 -14.63 6.15 15.80
C THR A 316 -14.29 4.68 16.11
N GLY A 317 -14.02 3.89 15.06
CA GLY A 317 -13.46 2.54 15.21
C GLY A 317 -11.94 2.50 15.44
N TYR A 318 -11.28 3.66 15.57
CA TYR A 318 -9.84 3.78 15.80
C TYR A 318 -9.54 4.25 17.23
N GLU A 319 -8.56 3.65 17.90
CA GLU A 319 -8.13 4.10 19.24
C GLU A 319 -7.59 5.53 19.24
N GLN A 320 -6.74 5.83 18.27
CA GLN A 320 -6.05 7.11 18.14
C GLN A 320 -5.92 7.50 16.67
N ILE A 321 -6.05 8.80 16.40
CA ILE A 321 -5.95 9.37 15.05
C ILE A 321 -5.07 10.61 15.08
N TYR A 322 -4.15 10.72 14.12
CA TYR A 322 -3.49 11.99 13.82
C TYR A 322 -4.37 12.77 12.85
N PHE A 323 -4.76 13.99 13.23
CA PHE A 323 -5.54 14.91 12.40
C PHE A 323 -4.69 16.06 11.88
N PHE A 324 -5.08 16.59 10.72
CA PHE A 324 -4.25 17.43 9.88
C PHE A 324 -5.05 18.45 9.06
#